data_AF-A0A7Y3H417-F1
#
_entry.id   AF-A0A7Y3H417-F1
#
_cell.length_a   1.000
_cell.length_b   1.000
_cell.length_c   1.000
_cell.angle_alpha   90.00
_cell.angle_beta   90.00
_cell.angle_gamma   90.00
#
_symmetry.space_group_name_H-M   'P 1'
#
loop_
_entity.id
_entity.type
_entity.pdbx_description
1 polymer ?
#
loop_
_entity_poly.entity_id
_entity_poly.type
_entity_poly.pdbx_seq_one_letter_code
_entity_poly.pdbx_strand_id
1 'polypeptide(L)'
;MLKNILKLNAFALLLLTFFVSSCTKEDADVVADNYGSVETYEMQKSLNAGKKGCLEVVFPVEITLPDDSVIEVSSFVDAKDQIQAWKEANPDVDGRPSVIYPIEVITMDGETVSIESKSEIKDLLKECRSNFDGPRGHKACFKLVYPISVEFPNETVAEFQTPRAMKNALRVWKRLNRDSDERPHLVYPLTIEFEDGSTQVINSGEELKAAKQACRD
;
A
#
# COMPACT_ATOMS: atom_id res chain seq x y z
N MET A 1 -34.17 31.00 75.89
CA MET A 1 -34.18 29.68 76.58
C MET A 1 -34.03 28.61 75.51
N LEU A 2 -32.82 28.15 75.21
CA LEU A 2 -32.24 26.87 75.67
C LEU A 2 -33.21 25.66 75.61
N LYS A 3 -33.02 24.77 74.61
CA LYS A 3 -32.42 23.43 74.81
C LYS A 3 -32.31 22.62 73.52
N ASN A 4 -31.11 22.10 73.30
CA ASN A 4 -30.73 21.04 72.36
C ASN A 4 -31.46 19.72 72.66
N ILE A 5 -31.54 18.84 71.65
CA ILE A 5 -31.26 17.37 71.64
C ILE A 5 -31.35 16.98 70.15
N LEU A 6 -30.25 16.92 69.40
CA LEU A 6 -29.32 15.80 69.24
C LEU A 6 -30.00 14.44 69.04
N LYS A 7 -30.17 14.03 67.77
CA LYS A 7 -30.08 12.61 67.38
C LYS A 7 -29.10 12.47 66.22
N LEU A 8 -27.97 11.87 66.57
CA LEU A 8 -26.89 11.42 65.72
C LEU A 8 -27.39 10.22 64.91
N ASN A 9 -27.19 10.20 63.60
CA ASN A 9 -26.96 8.96 62.86
C ASN A 9 -25.97 9.26 61.73
N ALA A 10 -24.93 8.44 61.72
CA ALA A 10 -23.69 8.59 60.98
C ALA A 10 -23.79 8.06 59.54
N PHE A 11 -22.65 8.18 58.84
CA PHE A 11 -22.33 7.71 57.49
C PHE A 11 -22.86 8.56 56.32
N ALA A 12 -22.13 8.83 55.25
CA ALA A 12 -20.71 8.77 54.90
C ALA A 12 -20.61 9.26 53.44
N LEU A 13 -19.46 9.81 53.09
CA LEU A 13 -18.88 9.93 51.75
C LEU A 13 -19.66 10.65 50.64
N LEU A 14 -19.19 11.89 50.41
CA LEU A 14 -18.77 12.40 49.11
C LEU A 14 -18.21 11.29 48.19
N LEU A 15 -18.82 11.05 47.04
CA LEU A 15 -18.13 10.58 45.83
C LEU A 15 -18.94 10.98 44.59
N LEU A 16 -18.38 11.95 43.88
CA LEU A 16 -18.73 12.34 42.53
C LEU A 16 -18.61 11.10 41.63
N THR A 17 -19.72 10.46 41.27
CA THR A 17 -19.70 9.42 40.23
C THR A 17 -19.69 10.08 38.87
N PHE A 18 -18.58 10.74 38.54
CA PHE A 18 -18.08 10.77 37.18
C PHE A 18 -17.38 9.42 36.96
N PHE A 19 -18.15 8.39 36.62
CA PHE A 19 -17.59 7.14 36.12
C PHE A 19 -17.86 7.06 34.61
N VAL A 20 -16.79 7.38 33.89
CA VAL A 20 -16.33 6.77 32.63
C VAL A 20 -17.38 6.50 31.56
N SER A 21 -17.31 7.33 30.51
CA SER A 21 -17.54 6.89 29.13
C SER A 21 -16.85 5.54 28.92
N SER A 22 -17.65 4.48 28.91
CA SER A 22 -17.24 3.15 28.49
C SER A 22 -16.89 3.23 27.02
N CYS A 23 -15.66 2.82 26.64
CA CYS A 23 -15.42 2.35 25.29
C CYS A 23 -16.46 1.29 24.98
N THR A 24 -17.32 1.56 24.01
CA THR A 24 -18.26 0.60 23.47
C THR A 24 -17.47 -0.45 22.71
N LYS A 25 -17.67 -1.72 23.09
CA LYS A 25 -17.15 -2.90 22.36
C LYS A 25 -17.57 -2.88 20.87
N GLU A 26 -18.64 -2.15 20.57
CA GLU A 26 -19.18 -1.90 19.23
C GLU A 26 -18.18 -1.17 18.30
N ASP A 27 -17.30 -0.30 18.83
CA ASP A 27 -16.29 0.38 18.00
C ASP A 27 -15.14 -0.57 17.60
N ALA A 28 -14.85 -1.58 18.42
CA ALA A 28 -13.81 -2.56 18.12
C ALA A 28 -14.24 -3.54 17.00
N ASP A 29 -15.51 -3.93 16.99
CA ASP A 29 -16.07 -4.82 15.95
C ASP A 29 -16.11 -4.11 14.58
N VAL A 30 -16.45 -2.81 14.54
CA VAL A 30 -16.46 -2.01 13.29
C VAL A 30 -15.05 -1.83 12.70
N VAL A 31 -14.02 -1.75 13.55
CA VAL A 31 -12.61 -1.68 13.13
C VAL A 31 -12.14 -3.02 12.56
N ALA A 32 -12.57 -4.15 13.15
CA ALA A 32 -12.22 -5.48 12.66
C ALA A 32 -12.84 -5.77 11.28
N ASP A 33 -14.12 -5.45 11.07
CA ASP A 33 -14.85 -5.76 9.82
C ASP A 33 -14.30 -5.05 8.58
N ASN A 34 -13.56 -3.95 8.75
CA ASN A 34 -12.99 -3.17 7.65
C ASN A 34 -11.46 -3.03 7.72
N TYR A 35 -10.80 -3.77 8.61
CA TYR A 35 -9.36 -3.64 8.85
C TYR A 35 -8.53 -3.80 7.57
N GLY A 36 -8.79 -4.85 6.77
CA GLY A 36 -8.08 -5.09 5.51
C GLY A 36 -8.26 -3.95 4.50
N SER A 37 -9.45 -3.34 4.46
CA SER A 37 -9.75 -2.19 3.60
C SER A 37 -9.01 -0.94 4.05
N VAL A 38 -9.00 -0.65 5.35
CA VAL A 38 -8.30 0.51 5.92
C VAL A 38 -6.81 0.40 5.70
N GLU A 39 -6.22 -0.76 5.99
CA GLU A 39 -4.77 -0.93 5.93
C GLU A 39 -4.25 -0.94 4.49
N THR A 40 -4.95 -1.61 3.58
CA THR A 40 -4.59 -1.59 2.16
C THR A 40 -4.71 -0.17 1.59
N TYR A 41 -5.74 0.59 1.97
CA TYR A 41 -5.90 1.97 1.56
C TYR A 41 -4.73 2.85 2.04
N GLU A 42 -4.33 2.74 3.30
CA GLU A 42 -3.22 3.51 3.83
C GLU A 42 -1.88 3.10 3.19
N MET A 43 -1.69 1.83 2.83
CA MET A 43 -0.54 1.41 2.03
C MET A 43 -0.52 2.10 0.67
N GLN A 44 -1.62 2.04 -0.08
CA GLN A 44 -1.74 2.66 -1.40
C GLN A 44 -1.50 4.16 -1.36
N LYS A 45 -2.09 4.83 -0.38
CA LYS A 45 -1.88 6.25 -0.12
C LYS A 45 -0.43 6.56 0.19
N SER A 46 0.22 5.75 1.04
CA SER A 46 1.63 5.94 1.40
C SER A 46 2.58 5.73 0.23
N LEU A 47 2.21 4.87 -0.71
CA LEU A 47 2.91 4.61 -1.96
C LEU A 47 2.53 5.60 -3.07
N ASN A 48 1.43 6.34 -2.92
CA ASN A 48 0.79 7.08 -4.00
C ASN A 48 0.56 6.17 -5.23
N ALA A 49 0.01 4.99 -4.99
CA ALA A 49 -0.21 3.94 -5.97
C ALA A 49 -1.70 3.73 -6.29
N GLY A 50 -1.99 3.16 -7.47
CA GLY A 50 -3.35 2.86 -7.95
C GLY A 50 -3.85 3.91 -8.95
N LYS A 51 -5.13 3.84 -9.36
CA LYS A 51 -5.67 4.62 -10.50
C LYS A 51 -5.27 6.09 -10.47
N LYS A 52 -5.56 6.77 -9.36
CA LYS A 52 -5.24 8.18 -9.12
C LYS A 52 -3.83 8.44 -8.57
N GLY A 53 -3.09 7.37 -8.33
CA GLY A 53 -1.71 7.40 -7.88
C GLY A 53 -0.73 7.78 -9.00
N CYS A 54 0.42 8.28 -8.60
CA CYS A 54 1.59 8.57 -9.44
C CYS A 54 2.30 7.30 -9.90
N LEU A 55 2.23 6.26 -9.07
CA LEU A 55 2.99 5.04 -9.24
C LEU A 55 2.04 3.87 -9.52
N GLU A 56 2.53 2.90 -10.27
CA GLU A 56 1.92 1.57 -10.34
C GLU A 56 2.87 0.58 -9.68
N VAL A 57 2.34 -0.23 -8.75
CA VAL A 57 3.14 -1.25 -8.06
C VAL A 57 3.26 -2.47 -8.97
N VAL A 58 4.48 -2.95 -9.15
CA VAL A 58 4.73 -4.24 -9.80
C VAL A 58 4.60 -5.34 -8.75
N PHE A 59 3.54 -6.12 -8.86
CA PHE A 59 3.28 -7.28 -8.02
C PHE A 59 4.12 -8.51 -8.48
N PRO A 60 4.44 -9.46 -7.58
CA PRO A 60 3.99 -9.53 -6.20
C PRO A 60 4.84 -8.70 -5.22
N VAL A 61 4.21 -8.25 -4.14
CA VAL A 61 4.87 -7.60 -3.00
C VAL A 61 4.70 -8.45 -1.74
N GLU A 62 5.65 -8.31 -0.82
CA GLU A 62 5.59 -9.00 0.47
C GLU A 62 5.18 -8.01 1.55
N ILE A 63 4.35 -8.45 2.49
CA ILE A 63 3.82 -7.65 3.59
C ILE A 63 4.13 -8.37 4.90
N THR A 64 4.80 -7.67 5.82
CA THR A 64 4.92 -8.09 7.22
C THR A 64 3.63 -7.72 7.95
N LEU A 65 3.01 -8.70 8.60
CA LEU A 65 1.83 -8.56 9.44
C LEU A 65 2.24 -8.20 10.88
N PRO A 66 1.30 -7.72 11.72
CA PRO A 66 1.61 -7.33 13.11
C PRO A 66 2.20 -8.42 14.02
N ASP A 67 2.04 -9.69 13.67
CA ASP A 67 2.62 -10.85 14.37
C ASP A 67 3.99 -11.28 13.80
N ASP A 68 4.63 -10.41 13.01
CA ASP A 68 5.86 -10.64 12.26
C ASP A 68 5.78 -11.72 11.16
N SER A 69 4.60 -12.30 10.92
CA SER A 69 4.40 -13.20 9.78
C SER A 69 4.44 -12.43 8.46
N VAL A 70 4.76 -13.13 7.37
CA VAL A 70 4.91 -12.52 6.03
C VAL A 70 3.95 -13.17 5.05
N ILE A 71 3.22 -12.34 4.31
CA ILE A 71 2.37 -12.76 3.20
C ILE A 71 2.89 -12.19 1.88
N GLU A 72 2.76 -12.97 0.79
CA GLU A 72 3.00 -12.50 -0.58
C GLU A 72 1.64 -12.20 -1.22
N VAL A 73 1.48 -10.98 -1.73
CA VAL A 73 0.23 -10.51 -2.34
C VAL A 73 0.45 -10.17 -3.80
N SER A 74 -0.53 -10.54 -4.62
CA SER A 74 -0.53 -10.40 -6.08
C SER A 74 -1.25 -9.15 -6.58
N SER A 75 -1.97 -8.46 -5.69
CA SER A 75 -2.63 -7.18 -5.94
C SER A 75 -3.01 -6.50 -4.62
N PHE A 76 -3.45 -5.24 -4.66
CA PHE A 76 -4.06 -4.59 -3.50
C PHE A 76 -5.39 -5.24 -3.08
N VAL A 77 -6.16 -5.81 -4.02
CA VAL A 77 -7.40 -6.55 -3.68
C VAL A 77 -7.06 -7.81 -2.89
N ASP A 78 -6.06 -8.55 -3.37
CA ASP A 78 -5.53 -9.74 -2.69
C ASP A 78 -4.96 -9.38 -1.30
N ALA A 79 -4.22 -8.27 -1.20
CA ALA A 79 -3.76 -7.76 0.09
C ALA A 79 -4.91 -7.45 1.05
N LYS A 80 -5.96 -6.76 0.58
CA LYS A 80 -7.14 -6.45 1.37
C LYS A 80 -7.80 -7.72 1.90
N ASP A 81 -8.02 -8.71 1.05
CA ASP A 81 -8.68 -9.96 1.42
C ASP A 81 -7.81 -10.79 2.39
N GLN A 82 -6.50 -10.91 2.15
CA GLN A 82 -5.58 -11.64 3.03
C GLN A 82 -5.39 -10.95 4.39
N ILE A 83 -5.25 -9.62 4.44
CA ILE A 83 -5.10 -8.86 5.68
C ILE A 83 -6.38 -8.93 6.51
N GLN A 84 -7.55 -8.87 5.86
CA GLN A 84 -8.85 -9.01 6.53
C GLN A 84 -8.98 -10.40 7.18
N ALA A 85 -8.74 -11.46 6.41
CA ALA A 85 -8.78 -12.83 6.92
C ALA A 85 -7.79 -13.07 8.07
N TRP A 86 -6.59 -12.47 7.99
CA TRP A 86 -5.61 -12.55 9.07
C TRP A 86 -6.11 -11.85 10.34
N LYS A 87 -6.74 -10.66 10.25
CA LYS A 87 -7.24 -9.95 11.44
C LYS A 87 -8.41 -10.68 12.10
N GLU A 88 -9.28 -11.31 11.32
CA GLU A 88 -10.36 -12.17 11.84
C GLU A 88 -9.83 -13.39 12.60
N ALA A 89 -8.73 -13.97 12.13
CA ALA A 89 -8.05 -15.08 12.80
C ALA A 89 -7.22 -14.65 14.03
N ASN A 90 -6.84 -13.37 14.11
CA ASN A 90 -5.97 -12.82 15.15
C ASN A 90 -6.59 -11.55 15.78
N PRO A 91 -7.78 -11.64 16.40
CA PRO A 91 -8.53 -10.47 16.85
C PRO A 91 -7.78 -9.66 17.91
N ASP A 92 -7.03 -10.34 18.78
CA ASP A 92 -6.29 -9.73 19.89
C ASP A 92 -4.91 -9.16 19.49
N VAL A 93 -4.48 -9.34 18.23
CA VAL A 93 -3.20 -8.82 17.76
C VAL A 93 -3.40 -7.43 17.19
N ASP A 94 -2.82 -6.44 17.86
CA ASP A 94 -2.81 -5.05 17.43
C ASP A 94 -1.53 -4.70 16.68
N GLY A 95 -1.63 -3.71 15.79
CA GLY A 95 -0.52 -3.22 14.99
C GLY A 95 -0.99 -2.92 13.58
N ARG A 96 -0.04 -2.65 12.68
CA ARG A 96 -0.34 -2.36 11.28
C ARG A 96 0.58 -3.14 10.37
N PRO A 97 0.06 -3.73 9.28
CA PRO A 97 0.90 -4.37 8.29
C PRO A 97 1.83 -3.36 7.60
N SER A 98 2.98 -3.83 7.11
CA SER A 98 3.95 -3.01 6.43
C SER A 98 4.55 -3.72 5.22
N VAL A 99 4.78 -2.97 4.15
CA VAL A 99 5.40 -3.50 2.93
C VAL A 99 6.88 -3.78 3.17
N ILE A 100 7.35 -4.95 2.73
CA ILE A 100 8.76 -5.31 2.75
C ILE A 100 9.45 -4.71 1.53
N TYR A 101 10.38 -3.79 1.79
CA TYR A 101 11.26 -3.23 0.76
C TYR A 101 12.41 -4.20 0.43
N PRO A 102 12.99 -4.11 -0.78
CA PRO A 102 12.63 -3.21 -1.87
C PRO A 102 11.35 -3.60 -2.62
N ILE A 103 10.64 -2.63 -3.19
CA ILE A 103 9.53 -2.87 -4.12
C ILE A 103 9.79 -2.23 -5.46
N GLU A 104 9.22 -2.80 -6.52
CA GLU A 104 9.31 -2.25 -7.86
C GLU A 104 8.05 -1.44 -8.19
N VAL A 105 8.24 -0.24 -8.72
CA VAL A 105 7.17 0.61 -9.21
C VAL A 105 7.43 1.05 -10.64
N ILE A 106 6.35 1.34 -11.36
CA ILE A 106 6.38 2.01 -12.65
C ILE A 106 5.96 3.47 -12.44
N THR A 107 6.78 4.41 -12.91
CA THR A 107 6.47 5.84 -12.88
C THR A 107 5.46 6.21 -13.97
N MET A 108 4.96 7.44 -13.95
CA MET A 108 4.09 7.94 -15.01
C MET A 108 4.76 7.97 -16.39
N ASP A 109 6.09 8.02 -16.44
CA ASP A 109 6.87 8.06 -17.68
C ASP A 109 7.32 6.67 -18.14
N GLY A 110 6.91 5.61 -17.42
CA GLY A 110 7.22 4.22 -17.76
C GLY A 110 8.57 3.72 -17.25
N GLU A 111 9.28 4.51 -16.45
CA GLU A 111 10.51 4.08 -15.80
C GLU A 111 10.21 3.04 -14.72
N THR A 112 11.07 2.04 -14.61
CA THR A 112 10.97 1.05 -13.53
C THR A 112 11.94 1.39 -12.41
N VAL A 113 11.40 1.54 -11.20
CA VAL A 113 12.15 2.01 -10.04
C VAL A 113 12.05 1.02 -8.90
N SER A 114 13.21 0.51 -8.46
CA SER A 114 13.34 -0.17 -7.17
C SER A 114 13.38 0.87 -6.05
N ILE A 115 12.40 0.82 -5.17
CA ILE A 115 12.29 1.66 -3.98
C ILE A 115 12.80 0.83 -2.80
N GLU A 116 13.83 1.30 -2.10
CA GLU A 116 14.44 0.59 -0.96
C GLU A 116 13.87 1.04 0.39
N SER A 117 13.13 2.15 0.42
CA SER A 117 12.60 2.71 1.65
C SER A 117 11.39 3.62 1.44
N LYS A 118 10.64 3.84 2.52
CA LYS A 118 9.52 4.80 2.52
C LYS A 118 9.97 6.23 2.20
N SER A 119 11.22 6.59 2.52
CA SER A 119 11.78 7.92 2.19
C SER A 119 11.96 8.11 0.69
N GLU A 120 12.39 7.08 -0.04
CA GLU A 120 12.62 7.17 -1.49
C GLU A 120 11.31 7.40 -2.27
N ILE A 121 10.18 6.93 -1.75
CA ILE A 121 8.86 7.27 -2.31
C ILE A 121 8.68 8.78 -2.32
N LYS A 122 9.00 9.48 -1.22
CA LYS A 122 8.80 10.94 -1.16
C LYS A 122 9.62 11.67 -2.20
N ASP A 123 10.84 11.20 -2.45
CA ASP A 123 11.72 11.78 -3.46
C ASP A 123 11.17 11.53 -4.87
N LEU A 124 10.72 10.30 -5.15
CA LEU A 124 10.09 9.92 -6.43
C LEU A 124 8.80 10.72 -6.71
N LEU A 125 8.08 11.10 -5.65
CA LEU A 125 6.84 11.85 -5.77
C LEU A 125 7.02 13.37 -5.91
N LYS A 126 8.24 13.91 -5.77
CA LYS A 126 8.49 15.37 -5.91
C LYS A 126 8.03 15.92 -7.25
N GLU A 127 8.17 15.12 -8.31
CA GLU A 127 7.79 15.49 -9.68
C GLU A 127 6.32 15.17 -9.98
N CYS A 128 5.66 14.42 -9.10
CA CYS A 128 4.27 14.07 -9.28
C CYS A 128 3.33 15.15 -8.74
N ARG A 129 2.69 15.89 -9.66
CA ARG A 129 1.67 16.91 -9.37
C ARG A 129 0.28 16.34 -9.04
N SER A 130 0.18 15.09 -8.59
CA SER A 130 -1.12 14.45 -8.33
C SER A 130 -1.70 14.89 -6.98
N ASN A 131 -2.89 15.49 -7.01
CA ASN A 131 -3.76 15.57 -5.85
C ASN A 131 -4.35 14.17 -5.63
N PHE A 132 -3.85 13.43 -4.63
CA PHE A 132 -4.44 12.16 -4.23
C PHE A 132 -5.83 12.44 -3.63
N ASP A 133 -6.86 12.50 -4.48
CA ASP A 133 -8.25 12.87 -4.14
C ASP A 133 -9.01 11.75 -3.40
N GLY A 134 -8.39 11.23 -2.33
CA GLY A 134 -9.02 10.35 -1.36
C GLY A 134 -9.34 8.92 -1.86
N PRO A 135 -10.22 8.19 -1.15
CA PRO A 135 -10.32 6.72 -1.17
C PRO A 135 -10.90 6.10 -2.45
N ARG A 136 -11.19 6.89 -3.48
CA ARG A 136 -11.73 6.40 -4.76
C ARG A 136 -10.58 6.14 -5.73
N GLY A 137 -10.04 4.91 -5.73
CA GLY A 137 -9.00 4.53 -6.71
C GLY A 137 -8.07 3.38 -6.31
N HIS A 138 -8.52 2.47 -5.44
CA HIS A 138 -7.69 1.40 -4.84
C HIS A 138 -7.30 0.26 -5.80
N LYS A 139 -7.57 0.39 -7.10
CA LYS A 139 -7.20 -0.64 -8.08
C LYS A 139 -6.01 -0.14 -8.90
N ALA A 140 -5.11 -1.05 -9.27
CA ALA A 140 -4.09 -0.72 -10.27
C ALA A 140 -4.80 -0.35 -11.58
N CYS A 141 -4.21 0.54 -12.38
CA CYS A 141 -4.76 0.82 -13.70
C CYS A 141 -4.66 -0.38 -14.62
N PHE A 142 -3.53 -1.06 -14.57
CA PHE A 142 -3.23 -2.20 -15.39
C PHE A 142 -2.18 -3.07 -14.71
N LYS A 143 -2.01 -4.28 -15.24
CA LYS A 143 -0.91 -5.18 -14.93
C LYS A 143 -0.06 -5.39 -16.18
N LEU A 144 1.23 -5.65 -15.99
CA LEU A 144 2.10 -6.08 -17.09
C LEU A 144 1.78 -7.53 -17.46
N VAL A 145 1.64 -7.80 -18.76
CA VAL A 145 1.54 -9.15 -19.31
C VAL A 145 2.96 -9.64 -19.64
N TYR A 146 3.36 -10.75 -19.01
CA TYR A 146 4.68 -11.33 -19.21
C TYR A 146 4.71 -12.25 -20.45
N PRO A 147 5.86 -12.38 -21.14
CA PRO A 147 7.19 -11.89 -20.76
C PRO A 147 7.39 -10.38 -20.95
N ILE A 148 8.26 -9.79 -20.14
CA ILE A 148 8.64 -8.37 -20.19
C ILE A 148 10.14 -8.25 -20.34
N SER A 149 10.58 -7.39 -21.26
CA SER A 149 11.99 -7.03 -21.41
C SER A 149 12.29 -5.72 -20.69
N VAL A 150 13.43 -5.68 -20.01
CA VAL A 150 13.97 -4.48 -19.33
C VAL A 150 15.36 -4.21 -19.88
N GLU A 151 15.60 -2.96 -20.25
CA GLU A 151 16.92 -2.46 -20.61
C GLU A 151 17.53 -1.80 -19.37
N PHE A 152 18.76 -2.18 -19.06
CA PHE A 152 19.54 -1.63 -17.96
C PHE A 152 20.44 -0.48 -18.46
N PRO A 153 20.89 0.42 -17.56
CA PRO A 153 21.79 1.54 -17.91
C PRO A 153 23.07 1.19 -18.66
N ASN A 154 23.54 -0.06 -18.55
CA ASN A 154 24.71 -0.56 -19.28
C ASN A 154 24.36 -1.10 -20.68
N GLU A 155 23.22 -0.71 -21.25
CA GLU A 155 22.68 -1.15 -22.54
C GLU A 155 22.38 -2.67 -22.62
N THR A 156 22.39 -3.38 -21.48
CA THR A 156 22.01 -4.79 -21.46
C THR A 156 20.50 -4.94 -21.39
N VAL A 157 19.95 -5.84 -22.20
CA VAL A 157 18.52 -6.17 -22.19
C VAL A 157 18.31 -7.56 -21.62
N ALA A 158 17.41 -7.68 -20.65
CA ALA A 158 17.00 -8.96 -20.08
C ALA A 158 15.49 -9.16 -20.22
N GLU A 159 15.08 -10.35 -20.65
CA GLU A 159 13.68 -10.76 -20.70
C GLU A 159 13.33 -11.58 -19.45
N PHE A 160 12.21 -11.23 -18.81
CA PHE A 160 11.71 -11.89 -17.63
C PHE A 160 10.39 -12.59 -17.95
N GLN A 161 10.31 -13.87 -17.60
CA GLN A 161 9.11 -14.69 -17.78
C GLN A 161 8.07 -14.51 -16.68
N THR A 162 8.50 -13.98 -15.53
CA THR A 162 7.63 -13.80 -14.36
C THR A 162 7.94 -12.50 -13.65
N PRO A 163 6.95 -11.90 -12.96
CA PRO A 163 7.19 -10.71 -12.16
C PRO A 163 8.21 -10.93 -11.05
N ARG A 164 8.23 -12.12 -10.45
CA ARG A 164 9.19 -12.48 -9.40
C ARG A 164 10.63 -12.50 -9.92
N ALA A 165 10.85 -13.01 -11.13
CA ALA A 165 12.18 -12.99 -11.75
C ALA A 165 12.65 -11.56 -12.03
N MET A 166 11.77 -10.72 -12.59
CA MET A 166 12.05 -9.31 -12.87
C MET A 166 12.39 -8.55 -11.57
N LYS A 167 11.53 -8.65 -10.55
CA LYS A 167 11.73 -8.06 -9.23
C LYS A 167 13.09 -8.44 -8.65
N ASN A 168 13.44 -9.73 -8.64
CA ASN A 168 14.73 -10.16 -8.09
C ASN A 168 15.93 -9.56 -8.83
N ALA A 169 15.86 -9.45 -10.17
CA ALA A 169 16.94 -8.87 -10.96
C ALA A 169 17.09 -7.36 -10.72
N LEU A 170 15.99 -6.61 -10.66
CA LEU A 170 15.99 -5.17 -10.39
C LEU A 170 16.54 -4.85 -9.00
N ARG A 171 16.11 -5.62 -7.97
CA ARG A 171 16.66 -5.53 -6.60
C ARG A 171 18.17 -5.79 -6.56
N VAL A 172 18.66 -6.78 -7.30
CA VAL A 172 20.10 -7.06 -7.40
C VAL A 172 20.83 -5.90 -8.06
N TRP A 173 20.29 -5.39 -9.16
CA TRP A 173 20.87 -4.26 -9.88
C TRP A 173 20.94 -3.00 -9.00
N LYS A 174 19.86 -2.62 -8.30
CA LYS A 174 19.83 -1.43 -7.43
C LYS A 174 20.86 -1.53 -6.29
N ARG A 175 21.01 -2.69 -5.68
CA ARG A 175 22.03 -2.93 -4.64
C ARG A 175 23.47 -2.77 -5.16
N LEU A 176 23.72 -3.13 -6.42
CA LEU A 176 25.03 -2.99 -7.04
C LEU A 176 25.28 -1.57 -7.59
N ASN A 177 24.22 -0.79 -7.82
CA ASN A 177 24.27 0.53 -8.45
C ASN A 177 23.60 1.60 -7.56
N ARG A 178 23.93 1.62 -6.27
CA ARG A 178 23.24 2.47 -5.27
C ARG A 178 23.33 3.96 -5.57
N ASP A 179 24.47 4.40 -6.09
CA ASP A 179 24.79 5.80 -6.41
C ASP A 179 24.44 6.18 -7.86
N SER A 180 23.82 5.27 -8.62
CA SER A 180 23.38 5.55 -9.99
C SER A 180 22.10 6.37 -10.00
N ASP A 181 22.14 7.48 -10.74
CA ASP A 181 20.95 8.26 -11.08
C ASP A 181 20.20 7.68 -12.30
N GLU A 182 20.88 6.88 -13.13
CA GLU A 182 20.27 6.15 -14.24
C GLU A 182 19.44 4.96 -13.72
N ARG A 183 18.40 4.56 -14.46
CA ARG A 183 17.43 3.54 -14.04
C ARG A 183 17.11 2.56 -15.17
N PRO A 184 16.76 1.31 -14.87
CA PRO A 184 16.26 0.38 -15.87
C PRO A 184 14.90 0.84 -16.41
N HIS A 185 14.67 0.66 -17.71
CA HIS A 185 13.41 1.01 -18.37
C HIS A 185 12.80 -0.19 -19.11
N LEU A 186 11.48 -0.16 -19.24
CA LEU A 186 10.74 -1.19 -19.98
C LEU A 186 11.08 -1.08 -21.46
N VAL A 187 11.31 -2.22 -22.11
CA VAL A 187 11.48 -2.30 -23.56
C VAL A 187 10.11 -2.44 -24.21
N TYR A 188 9.88 -1.62 -25.23
CA TYR A 188 8.66 -1.64 -26.03
C TYR A 188 8.86 -2.43 -27.34
N PRO A 189 7.80 -3.04 -27.89
CA PRO A 189 6.43 -3.04 -27.38
C PRO A 189 6.23 -3.99 -26.18
N LEU A 190 5.28 -3.64 -25.31
CA LEU A 190 4.82 -4.49 -24.21
C LEU A 190 3.30 -4.54 -24.17
N THR A 191 2.74 -5.53 -23.48
CA THR A 191 1.29 -5.66 -23.33
C THR A 191 0.89 -5.36 -21.88
N ILE A 192 -0.16 -4.55 -21.72
CA ILE A 192 -0.82 -4.32 -20.44
C ILE A 192 -2.20 -4.97 -20.43
N GLU A 193 -2.66 -5.40 -19.26
CA GLU A 193 -3.99 -5.94 -19.02
C GLU A 193 -4.74 -5.01 -18.03
N PHE A 194 -5.93 -4.56 -18.42
CA PHE A 194 -6.81 -3.74 -17.60
C PHE A 194 -7.65 -4.59 -16.64
N GLU A 195 -8.34 -3.91 -15.72
CA GLU A 195 -9.19 -4.56 -14.72
C GLU A 195 -10.33 -5.42 -15.32
N ASP A 196 -10.85 -5.04 -16.48
CA ASP A 196 -11.92 -5.76 -17.17
C ASP A 196 -11.41 -6.97 -17.98
N GLY A 197 -10.09 -7.26 -17.91
CA GLY A 197 -9.42 -8.32 -18.64
C GLY A 197 -9.10 -7.96 -20.10
N SER A 198 -9.45 -6.75 -20.56
CA SER A 198 -9.00 -6.28 -21.87
C SER A 198 -7.49 -6.03 -21.87
N THR A 199 -6.86 -6.22 -23.03
CA THR A 199 -5.42 -6.03 -23.20
C THR A 199 -5.13 -4.94 -24.22
N GLN A 200 -4.03 -4.24 -24.02
CA GLN A 200 -3.54 -3.21 -24.95
C GLN A 200 -2.03 -3.38 -25.16
N VAL A 201 -1.61 -3.34 -26.42
CA VAL A 201 -0.21 -3.24 -26.79
C VAL A 201 0.21 -1.78 -26.66
N ILE A 202 1.32 -1.57 -25.97
CA ILE A 202 1.95 -0.28 -25.71
C ILE A 202 3.27 -0.26 -26.46
N ASN A 203 3.46 0.72 -27.34
CA ASN A 203 4.62 0.84 -28.21
C ASN A 203 5.65 1.87 -27.73
N SER A 204 5.34 2.65 -26.70
CA SER A 204 6.24 3.68 -26.15
C SER A 204 5.89 4.06 -24.70
N GLY A 205 6.82 4.75 -24.03
CA GLY A 205 6.57 5.36 -22.72
C GLY A 205 5.43 6.39 -22.76
N GLU A 206 5.27 7.10 -23.87
CA GLU A 206 4.16 8.04 -24.07
C GLU A 206 2.81 7.32 -24.14
N GLU A 207 2.74 6.18 -24.82
CA GLU A 207 1.52 5.36 -24.85
C GLU A 207 1.19 4.77 -23.47
N LEU A 208 2.21 4.35 -22.71
CA LEU A 208 2.01 3.87 -21.34
C LEU A 208 1.48 4.97 -20.42
N LYS A 209 2.07 6.16 -20.52
CA LYS A 209 1.63 7.37 -19.82
C LYS A 209 0.20 7.75 -20.18
N ALA A 210 -0.15 7.69 -21.46
CA ALA A 210 -1.51 7.94 -21.94
C ALA A 210 -2.50 6.92 -21.39
N ALA A 211 -2.16 5.63 -21.39
CA ALA A 211 -2.99 4.57 -20.80
C ALA A 211 -3.21 4.80 -19.29
N LYS A 212 -2.16 5.22 -18.57
CA LYS A 212 -2.23 5.58 -17.14
C LYS A 212 -3.11 6.81 -16.90
N GLN A 213 -3.04 7.82 -17.76
CA GLN A 213 -3.87 9.02 -17.67
C GLN A 213 -5.35 8.70 -17.98
N ALA A 214 -5.63 7.95 -19.03
CA ALA A 214 -7.00 7.57 -19.40
C ALA A 214 -7.71 6.75 -18.31
N CYS A 215 -6.97 5.96 -17.54
CA CYS A 215 -7.49 5.20 -16.41
C CYS A 215 -7.84 6.06 -15.16
N ARG A 216 -7.33 7.30 -15.07
CA ARG A 216 -7.61 8.21 -13.95
C ARG A 216 -8.99 8.83 -14.01
N ASP A 217 -9.50 9.03 -15.23
CA ASP A 217 -10.77 9.68 -15.55
C ASP A 217 -11.95 8.69 -15.43
#